data_AF-A0A955ME71-F1
#
_entry.id   AF-A0A955ME71-F1
#
_cell.length_a   1.000
_cell.length_b   1.000
_cell.length_c   1.000
_cell.angle_alpha   90.00
_cell.angle_beta   90.00
_cell.angle_gamma   90.00
#
_symmetry.space_group_name_H-M   'P 1'
#
loop_
_entity.id
_entity.type
_entity.pdbx_description
1 polymer ?
#
loop_
_entity_poly.entity_id
_entity_poly.type
_entity_poly.pdbx_seq_one_letter_code
_entity_poly.pdbx_strand_id
1 'polypeptide(L)'
;MEVRLGFEEGEKMKVKMELDLNVQMGAGSPTGTGCQGYMPEGTLYEELVRVFGDPQVTSSLDGKIQAEWFGRINGLQFTIYDYKSRVEPERNTDWHIGGKHKVVVELLRAYFQSC
;
A
#
# COMPACT_ATOMS: atom_id res chain seq x y z
N MET A 1 -9.22 13.48 59.46
CA MET A 1 -9.75 12.62 58.38
C MET A 1 -9.26 13.23 57.07
N GLU A 2 -8.26 12.60 56.46
CA GLU A 2 -7.60 13.09 55.25
C GLU A 2 -8.33 12.48 54.05
N VAL A 3 -9.02 13.31 53.26
CA VAL A 3 -9.68 12.88 52.03
C VAL A 3 -8.65 12.99 50.91
N ARG A 4 -8.17 11.85 50.41
CA ARG A 4 -7.35 11.79 49.20
C ARG A 4 -8.26 11.66 48.00
N LEU A 5 -8.22 12.64 47.11
CA LEU A 5 -8.88 12.59 45.80
C LEU A 5 -8.10 11.63 44.89
N GLY A 6 -8.74 10.57 44.44
CA GLY A 6 -8.20 9.68 43.41
C GLY A 6 -8.33 10.33 42.03
N PHE A 7 -7.28 10.26 41.22
CA PHE A 7 -7.36 10.61 39.81
C PHE A 7 -8.00 9.45 39.05
N GLU A 8 -9.13 9.71 38.39
CA GLU A 8 -9.76 8.74 37.49
C GLU A 8 -8.91 8.60 36.21
N GLU A 9 -8.69 7.36 35.80
CA GLU A 9 -7.89 6.97 34.65
C GLU A 9 -8.54 7.50 33.36
N GLY A 10 -7.76 8.28 32.60
CA GLY A 10 -8.21 9.13 31.51
C GLY A 10 -9.06 8.42 30.46
N GLU A 11 -10.21 9.03 30.15
CA GLU A 11 -11.14 8.63 29.11
C GLU A 11 -10.42 8.53 27.74
N LYS A 12 -10.51 7.37 27.09
CA LYS A 12 -9.89 7.15 25.78
C LYS A 12 -10.53 8.06 24.74
N MET A 13 -9.74 9.00 24.20
CA MET A 13 -10.19 9.86 23.10
C MET A 13 -10.48 9.02 21.85
N LYS A 14 -11.73 9.07 21.38
CA LYS A 14 -12.14 8.47 20.11
C LYS A 14 -12.15 9.56 19.04
N VAL A 15 -11.48 9.31 17.92
CA VAL A 15 -11.49 10.17 16.75
C VAL A 15 -12.03 9.37 15.57
N LYS A 16 -12.99 9.93 14.83
CA LYS A 16 -13.46 9.41 13.55
C LYS A 16 -12.92 10.33 12.46
N MET A 17 -12.32 9.74 11.43
CA MET A 17 -11.88 10.45 10.23
C MET A 17 -12.53 9.81 9.01
N GLU A 18 -12.91 10.64 8.06
CA GLU A 18 -13.39 10.24 6.74
C GLU A 18 -12.41 10.82 5.72
N LEU A 19 -12.04 10.01 4.72
CA LEU A 19 -11.01 10.37 3.75
C LEU A 19 -11.45 9.94 2.35
N ASP A 20 -11.40 10.88 1.42
CA ASP A 20 -11.58 10.59 0.00
C ASP A 20 -10.23 10.19 -0.62
N LEU A 21 -10.18 8.99 -1.20
CA LEU A 21 -9.00 8.47 -1.87
C LEU A 21 -9.17 8.56 -3.38
N ASN A 22 -8.28 9.30 -4.03
CA ASN A 22 -8.18 9.36 -5.48
C ASN A 22 -6.93 8.61 -5.95
N VAL A 23 -7.12 7.52 -6.67
CA VAL A 23 -6.05 6.71 -7.27
C VAL A 23 -5.95 7.00 -8.77
N GLN A 24 -4.73 7.24 -9.23
CA GLN A 24 -4.40 7.52 -10.63
C GLN A 24 -3.32 6.54 -11.09
N MET A 25 -3.73 5.53 -11.86
CA MET A 25 -2.83 4.52 -12.40
C MET A 25 -2.04 5.04 -13.60
N GLY A 26 -0.80 4.57 -13.76
CA GLY A 26 0.11 5.02 -14.82
C GLY A 26 0.62 6.46 -14.66
N ALA A 27 0.21 7.16 -13.61
CA ALA A 27 0.66 8.53 -13.33
C ALA A 27 1.96 8.50 -12.52
N GLY A 28 3.07 8.96 -13.10
CA GLY A 28 4.36 9.08 -12.42
C GLY A 28 5.47 8.27 -13.08
N SER A 29 6.48 7.91 -12.28
CA SER A 29 7.59 7.05 -12.69
C SER A 29 7.76 5.95 -11.63
N PRO A 30 8.15 4.72 -11.99
CA PRO A 30 8.54 3.73 -10.98
C PRO A 30 9.89 4.07 -10.31
N THR A 31 10.66 5.00 -10.88
CA THR A 31 11.99 5.36 -10.36
C THR A 31 11.95 6.26 -9.12
N GLY A 32 12.98 6.12 -8.27
CA GLY A 32 13.17 6.97 -7.09
C GLY A 32 12.25 6.65 -5.91
N THR A 33 11.59 5.49 -5.94
CA THR A 33 10.84 4.91 -4.81
C THR A 33 11.70 3.86 -4.09
N GLY A 34 11.36 3.58 -2.83
CA GLY A 34 11.91 2.44 -2.09
C GLY A 34 10.80 1.71 -1.36
N CYS A 35 11.03 0.44 -1.00
CA CYS A 35 10.07 -0.37 -0.24
C CYS A 35 9.66 0.35 1.05
N GLN A 36 8.36 0.61 1.20
CA GLN A 36 7.77 1.20 2.39
C GLN A 36 6.95 0.20 3.21
N GLY A 37 6.46 -0.86 2.57
CA GLY A 37 5.62 -1.89 3.17
C GLY A 37 5.15 -2.91 2.15
N TYR A 38 4.08 -3.61 2.47
CA TYR A 38 3.56 -4.74 1.68
C TYR A 38 2.05 -4.62 1.52
N MET A 39 1.49 -5.21 0.48
CA MET A 39 0.06 -5.48 0.41
C MET A 39 -0.38 -6.39 1.56
N PRO A 40 -1.70 -6.53 1.84
CA PRO A 40 -2.17 -7.54 2.77
C PRO A 40 -1.62 -8.93 2.43
N GLU A 41 -1.32 -9.72 3.45
CA GLU A 41 -0.79 -11.07 3.25
C GLU A 41 -1.79 -11.93 2.47
N GLY A 42 -1.30 -12.67 1.47
CA GLY A 42 -2.13 -13.53 0.64
C GLY A 42 -2.79 -12.85 -0.56
N THR A 43 -2.57 -11.54 -0.77
CA THR A 43 -3.11 -10.83 -1.94
C THR A 43 -2.67 -11.49 -3.25
N LEU A 44 -3.63 -11.86 -4.08
CA LEU A 44 -3.41 -12.51 -5.37
C LEU A 44 -3.21 -11.48 -6.49
N TYR A 45 -2.48 -11.88 -7.53
CA TYR A 45 -2.29 -11.07 -8.74
C TYR A 45 -3.61 -10.59 -9.35
N GLU A 46 -4.60 -11.48 -9.46
CA GLU A 46 -5.91 -11.15 -10.03
C GLU A 46 -6.69 -10.11 -9.22
N GLU A 47 -6.46 -10.04 -7.91
CA GLU A 47 -7.06 -9.00 -7.06
C GLU A 47 -6.42 -7.65 -7.33
N LEU A 48 -5.10 -7.61 -7.52
CA LEU A 48 -4.40 -6.39 -7.93
C LEU A 48 -4.87 -5.92 -9.31
N VAL A 49 -5.03 -6.84 -10.27
CA VAL A 49 -5.58 -6.50 -11.60
C VAL A 49 -7.01 -5.98 -11.49
N ARG A 50 -7.86 -6.61 -10.68
CA ARG A 50 -9.25 -6.17 -10.46
C ARG A 50 -9.32 -4.73 -9.92
N VAL A 51 -8.43 -4.36 -8.99
CA VAL A 51 -8.47 -3.06 -8.29
C VAL A 51 -7.68 -1.97 -9.02
N PHE A 52 -6.54 -2.31 -9.61
CA PHE A 52 -5.57 -1.36 -10.16
C PHE A 52 -5.39 -1.46 -11.68
N GLY A 53 -6.10 -2.38 -12.36
CA GLY A 53 -5.92 -2.67 -13.79
C GLY A 53 -4.65 -3.47 -14.07
N ASP A 54 -4.27 -3.61 -15.34
CA ASP A 54 -3.06 -4.35 -15.71
C ASP A 54 -1.76 -3.66 -15.23
N PRO A 55 -0.69 -4.42 -14.90
CA PRO A 55 0.60 -3.84 -14.55
C PRO A 55 1.17 -3.05 -15.72
N GLN A 56 1.84 -1.93 -15.43
CA GLN A 56 2.50 -1.11 -16.44
C GLN A 56 3.86 -1.68 -16.85
N VAL A 57 4.48 -2.50 -16.00
CA VAL A 57 5.75 -3.18 -16.27
C VAL A 57 5.55 -4.66 -16.04
N THR A 58 5.80 -5.47 -17.07
CA THR A 58 5.67 -6.95 -17.04
C THR A 58 7.03 -7.66 -17.03
N SER A 59 8.13 -6.91 -16.95
CA SER A 59 9.49 -7.39 -16.70
C SER A 59 10.43 -6.19 -16.56
N SER A 60 11.21 -6.11 -15.48
CA SER A 60 12.26 -5.10 -15.35
C SER A 60 13.52 -5.49 -16.12
N LEU A 61 14.25 -4.48 -16.61
CA LEU A 61 15.49 -4.66 -17.37
C LEU A 61 16.58 -5.43 -16.59
N ASP A 62 16.54 -5.36 -15.25
CA ASP A 62 17.49 -6.05 -14.37
C ASP A 62 16.97 -7.41 -13.85
N GLY A 63 15.79 -7.86 -14.32
CA GLY A 63 15.18 -9.14 -13.98
C GLY A 63 14.76 -9.28 -12.52
N LYS A 64 14.69 -8.18 -11.76
CA LYS A 64 14.28 -8.21 -10.35
C LYS A 64 12.78 -8.12 -10.15
N ILE A 65 12.04 -7.61 -11.11
CA ILE A 65 10.60 -7.40 -11.03
C ILE A 65 9.98 -8.04 -12.27
N GLN A 66 8.89 -8.78 -12.08
CA GLN A 66 8.13 -9.45 -13.13
C GLN A 66 6.77 -8.78 -13.35
N ALA A 67 6.21 -8.11 -12.35
CA ALA A 67 5.02 -7.29 -12.47
C ALA A 67 5.12 -6.06 -11.57
N GLU A 68 4.90 -4.88 -12.14
CA GLU A 68 4.85 -3.62 -11.39
C GLU A 68 3.72 -2.70 -11.87
N TRP A 69 2.97 -2.21 -10.90
CA TRP A 69 2.03 -1.10 -11.03
C TRP A 69 2.68 0.16 -10.48
N PHE A 70 2.43 1.29 -11.12
CA PHE A 70 2.80 2.58 -10.58
C PHE A 70 1.68 3.61 -10.77
N GLY A 71 1.59 4.55 -9.83
CA GLY A 71 0.55 5.55 -9.85
C GLY A 71 0.71 6.61 -8.77
N ARG A 72 -0.38 7.36 -8.56
CA ARG A 72 -0.52 8.30 -7.45
C ARG A 72 -1.78 8.02 -6.65
N ILE A 73 -1.69 8.11 -5.33
CA ILE A 73 -2.82 8.13 -4.41
C ILE A 73 -2.82 9.48 -3.69
N ASN A 74 -3.86 10.29 -3.90
CA ASN A 74 -3.93 11.69 -3.42
C ASN A 74 -2.66 12.50 -3.74
N GLY A 75 -2.13 12.32 -4.96
CA GLY A 75 -0.90 12.97 -5.43
C GLY A 75 0.40 12.31 -4.96
N LEU A 76 0.38 11.40 -3.99
CA LEU A 76 1.55 10.67 -3.51
C LEU A 76 1.88 9.50 -4.44
N GLN A 77 3.11 9.47 -4.94
CA GLN A 77 3.61 8.42 -5.83
C GLN A 77 3.72 7.08 -5.09
N PHE A 78 3.30 6.00 -5.75
CA PHE A 78 3.44 4.64 -5.27
C PHE A 78 3.83 3.67 -6.38
N THR A 79 4.39 2.53 -5.97
CA THR A 79 4.49 1.33 -6.81
C THR A 79 3.95 0.11 -6.04
N ILE A 80 3.42 -0.87 -6.75
CA ILE A 80 3.12 -2.22 -6.23
C ILE A 80 3.88 -3.19 -7.11
N TYR A 81 4.72 -4.06 -6.54
CA TYR A 81 5.61 -4.88 -7.35
C TYR A 81 6.01 -6.17 -6.66
N ASP A 82 6.31 -7.20 -7.44
CA ASP A 82 7.05 -8.36 -6.95
C ASP A 82 8.55 -8.02 -6.94
N TYR A 83 9.29 -8.46 -5.93
CA TYR A 83 10.73 -8.17 -5.85
C TYR A 83 11.55 -9.44 -5.65
N LYS A 84 12.32 -9.79 -6.68
CA LYS A 84 13.12 -11.00 -6.77
C LYS A 84 12.31 -12.25 -6.39
N SER A 85 11.04 -12.26 -6.79
CA SER A 85 10.17 -13.40 -6.58
C SER A 85 10.75 -14.62 -7.32
N ARG A 86 10.54 -15.80 -6.74
CA ARG A 86 10.94 -17.09 -7.33
C ARG A 86 9.78 -17.79 -8.05
N VAL A 87 8.62 -17.16 -8.06
CA VAL A 87 7.41 -17.66 -8.71
C VAL A 87 6.91 -16.63 -9.71
N GLU A 88 6.18 -17.10 -10.71
CA GLU A 88 5.47 -16.25 -11.67
C GLU A 88 4.47 -15.32 -10.94
N PRO A 89 4.22 -14.11 -11.46
CA PRO A 89 3.30 -13.14 -10.88
C PRO A 89 1.95 -13.73 -10.47
N GLU A 90 1.35 -14.59 -11.30
CA GLU A 90 0.04 -15.20 -11.08
C GLU A 90 0.00 -16.16 -9.89
N ARG A 91 1.17 -16.59 -9.40
CA ARG A 91 1.33 -17.45 -8.22
C ARG A 91 1.91 -16.69 -7.03
N ASN A 92 2.20 -15.41 -7.18
CA ASN A 92 2.79 -14.60 -6.13
C ASN A 92 1.72 -14.08 -5.16
N THR A 93 2.07 -14.10 -3.87
CA THR A 93 1.26 -13.59 -2.76
C THR A 93 2.00 -12.57 -1.91
N ASP A 94 3.24 -12.23 -2.28
CA ASP A 94 4.11 -11.28 -1.58
C ASP A 94 4.39 -10.08 -2.47
N TRP A 95 3.67 -8.99 -2.22
CA TRP A 95 3.70 -7.78 -3.04
C TRP A 95 4.22 -6.61 -2.22
N HIS A 96 5.30 -6.00 -2.69
CA HIS A 96 5.91 -4.84 -2.09
C HIS A 96 5.13 -3.58 -2.49
N ILE A 97 5.07 -2.62 -1.57
CA ILE A 97 4.60 -1.26 -1.83
C ILE A 97 5.81 -0.33 -1.77
N GLY A 98 6.09 0.32 -2.90
CA GLY A 98 7.12 1.35 -3.03
C GLY A 98 6.54 2.75 -2.87
N GLY A 99 7.36 3.67 -2.39
CA GLY A 99 7.02 5.08 -2.30
C GLY A 99 8.09 5.91 -1.61
N LYS A 100 7.77 7.19 -1.35
CA LYS A 100 8.62 8.11 -0.56
C LYS A 100 8.18 8.28 0.89
N HIS A 101 6.96 7.87 1.21
CA HIS A 101 6.34 8.07 2.52
C HIS A 101 5.60 6.81 2.96
N LYS A 102 5.77 6.42 4.24
CA LYS A 102 5.10 5.25 4.80
C LYS A 102 3.57 5.32 4.77
N VAL A 103 2.99 6.53 4.82
CA VAL A 103 1.53 6.71 4.76
C VAL A 103 0.92 6.12 3.50
N VAL A 104 1.68 6.06 2.40
CA VAL A 104 1.23 5.45 1.13
C VAL A 104 0.80 4.00 1.31
N VAL A 105 1.48 3.25 2.18
CA VAL A 105 1.15 1.84 2.49
C VAL A 105 -0.25 1.74 3.07
N GLU A 106 -0.56 2.57 4.06
CA GLU A 106 -1.85 2.55 4.76
C GLU A 106 -2.98 3.03 3.83
N LEU A 107 -2.73 4.06 3.01
CA LEU A 107 -3.72 4.54 2.05
C LEU A 107 -4.05 3.49 0.97
N LEU A 108 -3.04 2.79 0.44
CA LEU A 108 -3.26 1.74 -0.55
C LEU A 108 -3.97 0.52 0.04
N ARG A 109 -3.62 0.12 1.26
CA ARG A 109 -4.33 -0.98 1.96
C ARG A 109 -5.80 -0.63 2.19
N ALA A 110 -6.08 0.58 2.66
CA ALA A 110 -7.45 1.05 2.86
C ALA A 110 -8.23 1.09 1.54
N TYR A 111 -7.63 1.61 0.46
CA TYR A 111 -8.25 1.64 -0.87
C TYR A 111 -8.51 0.23 -1.42
N PHE A 112 -7.53 -0.67 -1.29
CA PHE A 112 -7.64 -2.05 -1.76
C PHE A 112 -8.75 -2.82 -1.04
N GLN A 113 -8.90 -2.62 0.27
CA GLN A 113 -9.94 -3.27 1.07
C GLN A 113 -11.34 -2.67 0.86
N SER A 114 -11.45 -1.50 0.24
CA SER A 114 -12.75 -0.87 -0.05
C SER A 114 -13.31 -1.21 -1.44
N CYS A 115 -12.62 -2.03 -2.24
CA CYS A 115 -12.99 -2.39 -3.62
C CYS A 115 -13.27 -3.90 -3.78
#